data_AF-A0A432UFH4-F1
#
_entry.id   AF-A0A432UFH4-F1
#
_cell.length_a   1.000
_cell.length_b   1.000
_cell.length_c   1.000
_cell.angle_alpha   90.00
_cell.angle_beta   90.00
_cell.angle_gamma   90.00
#
_symmetry.space_group_name_H-M   'P 1'
#
loop_
_entity.id
_entity.type
_entity.pdbx_description
1 polymer ?
#
loop_
_entity_poly.entity_id
_entity_poly.type
_entity_poly.pdbx_seq_one_letter_code
_entity_poly.pdbx_strand_id
1 'polypeptide(L)'
;MEKSSAVTIDFDELCRLYELDPEEFEKHRRQIIEEEISRRPPEVQERLRKFQWVLDMKRRRCKNALEACFMFHEMLMEHVYGENGLLKNLDRLIDAAKGVNVNSPVPVEVDTKVLKFNPPGPSKHASCG
;
A
#
# COMPACT_ATOMS: atom_id res chain seq x y z
N MET A 1 -14.71 -28.16 -0.94
CA MET A 1 -14.06 -26.91 -1.41
C MET A 1 -15.10 -26.16 -2.21
N GLU A 2 -15.82 -25.23 -1.59
CA GLU A 2 -16.83 -24.43 -2.27
C GLU A 2 -16.17 -23.57 -3.33
N LYS A 3 -16.66 -23.70 -4.58
CA LYS A 3 -16.28 -22.84 -5.69
C LYS A 3 -16.51 -21.39 -5.27
N SER A 4 -15.45 -20.59 -5.29
CA SER A 4 -15.57 -19.14 -5.34
C SER A 4 -16.53 -18.81 -6.48
N SER A 5 -17.69 -18.25 -6.15
CA SER A 5 -18.62 -17.71 -7.13
C SER A 5 -17.92 -16.51 -7.76
N ALA A 6 -17.15 -16.76 -8.82
CA ALA A 6 -16.63 -15.70 -9.66
C ALA A 6 -17.84 -14.89 -10.11
N VAL A 7 -17.97 -13.67 -9.58
CA VAL A 7 -18.93 -12.70 -10.10
C VAL A 7 -18.54 -12.53 -11.56
N THR A 8 -19.37 -13.05 -12.46
CA THR A 8 -19.20 -12.83 -13.89
C THR A 8 -19.59 -11.40 -14.16
N ILE A 9 -18.60 -10.51 -14.06
CA ILE A 9 -18.75 -9.10 -14.38
C ILE A 9 -18.65 -9.02 -15.92
N ASP A 10 -19.76 -8.69 -16.59
CA ASP A 10 -19.76 -8.44 -18.03
C ASP A 10 -19.16 -7.06 -18.32
N PHE A 11 -18.11 -7.04 -19.15
CA PHE A 11 -17.42 -5.81 -19.53
C PHE A 11 -18.33 -4.86 -20.31
N ASP A 12 -19.11 -5.40 -21.25
CA ASP A 12 -19.97 -4.58 -22.12
C ASP A 12 -21.12 -3.95 -21.33
N GLU A 13 -21.60 -4.62 -20.28
CA GLU A 13 -22.59 -4.08 -19.36
C GLU A 13 -22.02 -2.94 -18.52
N LEU A 14 -20.80 -3.10 -18.00
CA LEU A 14 -20.12 -2.05 -17.24
C LEU A 14 -19.82 -0.81 -18.09
N CYS A 15 -19.38 -0.99 -19.34
CA CYS A 15 -19.16 0.12 -20.27
C CYS A 15 -20.46 0.89 -20.52
N ARG A 16 -21.55 0.17 -20.80
CA ARG A 16 -22.89 0.78 -20.97
C ARG A 16 -23.35 1.52 -19.72
N LEU A 17 -23.14 0.94 -18.53
CA LEU A 17 -23.50 1.57 -17.27
C LEU A 17 -22.71 2.87 -17.05
N TYR A 18 -21.40 2.87 -17.33
CA TYR A 18 -20.56 4.06 -17.20
C TYR A 18 -20.98 5.17 -18.17
N GLU A 19 -21.34 4.83 -19.41
CA GLU A 19 -21.81 5.81 -20.38
C GLU A 19 -23.17 6.43 -20.00
N LEU A 20 -24.06 5.64 -19.42
CA LEU A 20 -25.40 6.07 -19.03
C LEU A 20 -25.42 6.85 -17.69
N ASP A 21 -24.75 6.29 -16.68
CA ASP A 21 -24.72 6.82 -15.32
C ASP A 21 -23.37 6.51 -14.64
N PRO A 22 -22.41 7.45 -14.72
CA PRO A 22 -21.11 7.31 -14.07
C PRO A 22 -21.19 7.20 -12.53
N GLU A 23 -22.22 7.77 -11.89
CA GLU A 23 -22.35 7.74 -10.43
C GLU A 23 -22.81 6.36 -9.94
N GLU A 24 -23.80 5.76 -10.62
CA GLU A 24 -24.22 4.38 -10.32
C GLU A 24 -23.12 3.37 -10.66
N PHE A 25 -22.36 3.57 -11.73
CA PHE A 25 -21.16 2.76 -11.99
C PHE A 25 -20.20 2.77 -10.79
N GLU A 26 -19.89 3.96 -10.24
CA GLU A 26 -18.97 4.07 -9.10
C GLU A 26 -19.52 3.47 -7.82
N LYS A 27 -20.84 3.55 -7.62
CA LYS A 27 -21.51 2.89 -6.50
C LYS A 27 -21.44 1.38 -6.63
N HIS A 28 -21.72 0.83 -7.82
CA HIS A 28 -21.63 -0.59 -8.09
C HIS A 28 -20.20 -1.12 -7.90
N ARG A 29 -19.19 -0.39 -8.40
CA ARG A 29 -17.78 -0.72 -8.20
C ARG A 29 -17.40 -0.79 -6.72
N ARG A 30 -17.80 0.20 -5.91
CA ARG A 30 -17.53 0.20 -4.46
C ARG A 30 -18.20 -0.97 -3.75
N GLN A 31 -19.42 -1.32 -4.14
CA GLN A 31 -20.16 -2.43 -3.58
C GLN A 31 -19.44 -3.77 -3.82
N ILE A 32 -19.04 -4.05 -5.07
CA ILE A 32 -18.32 -5.29 -5.40
C ILE A 32 -17.04 -5.42 -4.57
N ILE A 33 -16.29 -4.33 -4.41
CA ILE A 33 -15.04 -4.33 -3.64
C ILE A 33 -15.33 -4.60 -2.15
N GLU A 34 -16.32 -3.93 -1.55
CA GLU A 34 -16.64 -4.13 -0.14
C GLU A 34 -17.18 -5.54 0.14
N GLU A 35 -18.00 -6.08 -0.76
CA GLU A 35 -18.45 -7.48 -0.68
C GLU A 35 -17.26 -8.43 -0.69
N GLU A 36 -16.29 -8.20 -1.58
CA GLU A 36 -15.11 -9.07 -1.67
C GLU A 36 -14.17 -8.92 -0.48
N ILE A 37 -14.01 -7.70 0.08
CA ILE A 37 -13.27 -7.49 1.33
C ILE A 37 -13.97 -8.21 2.48
N SER A 38 -15.30 -8.10 2.58
CA SER A 38 -16.09 -8.68 3.67
C SER A 38 -16.06 -10.21 3.68
N ARG A 39 -15.87 -10.85 2.52
CA ARG A 39 -15.69 -12.30 2.40
C ARG A 39 -14.33 -12.81 2.89
N ARG A 40 -13.32 -11.94 3.04
CA ARG A 40 -11.98 -12.34 3.49
C ARG A 40 -11.94 -12.53 5.01
N PRO A 41 -10.98 -13.31 5.54
CA PRO A 41 -10.82 -13.48 6.99
C PRO A 41 -10.67 -12.12 7.72
N PRO A 42 -11.25 -11.95 8.93
CA PRO A 42 -11.26 -10.67 9.66
C PRO A 42 -9.88 -10.02 9.80
N GLU A 43 -8.84 -10.84 10.00
CA GLU A 43 -7.44 -10.43 10.17
C GLU A 43 -6.88 -9.62 9.00
N VAL A 44 -7.37 -9.85 7.78
CA VAL A 44 -6.89 -9.15 6.57
C VAL A 44 -7.82 -8.04 6.10
N GLN A 45 -9.07 -8.00 6.57
CA GLN A 45 -10.07 -7.04 6.09
C GLN A 45 -9.64 -5.59 6.32
N GLU A 46 -9.14 -5.26 7.51
CA GLU A 46 -8.71 -3.90 7.83
C GLU A 46 -7.58 -3.43 6.92
N ARG A 47 -6.59 -4.31 6.67
CA ARG A 47 -5.49 -4.04 5.75
C ARG A 47 -5.99 -3.81 4.33
N LEU A 48 -6.95 -4.60 3.86
CA LEU A 48 -7.53 -4.45 2.52
C LEU A 48 -8.30 -3.12 2.39
N ARG A 49 -9.09 -2.72 3.38
CA ARG A 49 -9.78 -1.42 3.37
C ARG A 49 -8.80 -0.25 3.32
N LYS A 50 -7.71 -0.31 4.10
CA LYS A 50 -6.62 0.69 4.03
C LYS A 50 -5.99 0.74 2.64
N PHE A 51 -5.73 -0.42 2.03
CA PHE A 51 -5.18 -0.48 0.69
C PHE A 51 -6.15 0.09 -0.36
N GLN A 52 -7.43 -0.27 -0.28
CA GLN A 52 -8.48 0.28 -1.14
C GLN A 52 -8.55 1.81 -1.05
N TRP A 53 -8.47 2.37 0.17
CA TRP A 53 -8.41 3.82 0.37
C TRP A 53 -7.20 4.46 -0.34
N VAL A 54 -6.01 3.85 -0.26
CA VAL A 54 -4.81 4.33 -0.97
C VAL A 54 -5.05 4.33 -2.48
N LEU A 55 -5.64 3.27 -3.03
CA LEU A 55 -5.97 3.18 -4.45
C LEU A 55 -6.98 4.25 -4.85
N ASP A 56 -8.03 4.47 -4.07
CA ASP A 56 -9.04 5.49 -4.35
C ASP A 56 -8.44 6.91 -4.31
N MET A 57 -7.59 7.22 -3.32
CA MET A 57 -6.91 8.53 -3.25
C MET A 57 -6.00 8.77 -4.45
N LYS A 58 -5.30 7.74 -4.87
CA LYS A 58 -4.45 7.76 -6.05
C LYS A 58 -5.27 7.97 -7.32
N ARG A 59 -6.35 7.21 -7.49
CA ARG A 59 -7.27 7.33 -8.64
C ARG A 59 -7.85 8.73 -8.77
N ARG A 60 -8.21 9.37 -7.65
CA ARG A 60 -8.71 10.76 -7.62
C ARG A 60 -7.71 11.79 -8.13
N ARG A 61 -6.41 11.48 -8.11
CA ARG A 61 -5.35 12.39 -8.60
C ARG A 61 -5.03 12.17 -10.08
N CYS A 62 -5.48 11.07 -10.67
CA CYS A 62 -5.29 10.79 -12.10
C CYS A 62 -6.29 11.57 -12.94
N LYS A 63 -5.86 11.93 -14.16
CA LYS A 63 -6.67 12.67 -15.13
C LYS A 63 -7.67 11.76 -15.85
N ASN A 64 -7.36 10.47 -15.97
CA ASN A 64 -8.21 9.48 -16.62
C ASN A 64 -7.94 8.06 -16.09
N ALA A 65 -8.80 7.11 -16.48
CA ALA A 65 -8.74 5.73 -16.03
C ALA A 65 -7.46 5.00 -16.49
N LEU A 66 -6.91 5.34 -17.65
CA LEU A 66 -5.70 4.71 -18.17
C LEU A 66 -4.47 5.11 -17.36
N GLU A 67 -4.33 6.38 -17.00
CA GLU A 67 -3.30 6.86 -16.08
C GLU A 67 -3.39 6.16 -14.72
N ALA A 68 -4.62 5.94 -14.22
CA ALA A 68 -4.81 5.19 -12.99
C ALA A 68 -4.31 3.74 -13.11
N CYS A 69 -4.57 3.08 -14.25
CA CYS A 69 -4.10 1.72 -14.52
C CYS A 69 -2.55 1.64 -14.49
N PHE A 70 -1.87 2.55 -15.17
CA PHE A 70 -0.40 2.58 -15.17
C PHE A 70 0.17 2.80 -13.78
N MET A 71 -0.37 3.76 -13.03
CA MET A 71 0.06 4.01 -11.66
C MET A 71 -0.17 2.79 -10.75
N PHE A 72 -1.28 2.06 -10.90
CA PHE A 72 -1.51 0.83 -10.13
C PHE A 72 -0.52 -0.26 -10.52
N HIS A 73 -0.19 -0.38 -11.80
CA HIS A 73 0.84 -1.30 -12.27
C HIS A 73 2.23 -0.96 -11.70
N GLU A 74 2.63 0.32 -11.73
CA GLU A 74 3.88 0.78 -11.11
C GLU A 74 3.95 0.48 -9.62
N MET A 75 2.85 0.73 -8.89
CA MET A 75 2.77 0.36 -7.47
C MET A 75 2.96 -1.14 -7.27
N LEU A 76 2.30 -1.98 -8.08
CA LEU A 76 2.44 -3.43 -7.98
C LEU A 76 3.90 -3.84 -8.23
N MET A 77 4.53 -3.29 -9.27
CA MET A 77 5.94 -3.55 -9.57
C MET A 77 6.84 -3.14 -8.42
N GLU A 78 6.60 -2.00 -7.77
CA GLU A 78 7.36 -1.56 -6.59
C GLU A 78 7.17 -2.51 -5.40
N HIS A 79 5.96 -3.02 -5.16
CA HIS A 79 5.72 -3.99 -4.08
C HIS A 79 6.41 -5.35 -4.33
N VAL A 80 6.69 -5.70 -5.59
CA VAL A 80 7.32 -6.97 -5.94
C VAL A 80 8.84 -6.84 -6.07
N TYR A 81 9.29 -5.85 -6.85
CA TYR A 81 10.68 -5.66 -7.29
C TYR A 81 11.40 -4.51 -6.57
N GLY A 82 10.68 -3.68 -5.81
CA GLY A 82 11.24 -2.52 -5.10
C GLY A 82 12.25 -2.90 -4.03
N GLU A 83 12.88 -1.90 -3.42
CA GLU A 83 13.96 -2.10 -2.43
C GLU A 83 13.53 -2.92 -1.21
N ASN A 84 12.27 -2.76 -0.79
CA ASN A 84 11.63 -3.55 0.25
C ASN A 84 10.50 -4.41 -0.32
N GLY A 85 10.59 -4.74 -1.62
CA GLY A 85 9.63 -5.57 -2.32
C GLY A 85 9.70 -7.04 -1.89
N LEU A 86 8.73 -7.81 -2.36
CA LEU A 86 8.57 -9.23 -2.04
C LEU A 86 9.85 -10.03 -2.33
N LEU A 87 10.46 -9.87 -3.51
CA LEU A 87 11.59 -10.70 -3.92
C LEU A 87 12.82 -10.49 -3.02
N LYS A 88 13.18 -9.24 -2.75
CA LYS A 88 14.32 -8.92 -1.85
C LYS A 88 14.09 -9.43 -0.42
N ASN A 89 12.85 -9.36 0.07
CA ASN A 89 12.53 -9.89 1.39
C ASN A 89 12.60 -11.43 1.43
N LEU A 90 12.18 -12.11 0.35
CA LEU A 90 12.34 -13.55 0.23
C LEU A 90 13.82 -13.95 0.20
N ASP A 91 14.67 -13.23 -0.55
CA ASP A 91 16.11 -13.48 -0.58
C ASP A 91 16.72 -13.35 0.82
N ARG A 92 16.39 -12.26 1.55
CA ARG A 92 16.81 -12.07 2.95
C ARG A 92 16.39 -13.21 3.87
N LEU A 93 15.16 -13.71 3.71
CA LEU A 93 14.66 -14.85 4.50
C LEU A 93 15.41 -16.15 4.16
N ILE A 94 15.72 -16.38 2.88
CA ILE A 94 16.51 -17.54 2.43
C ILE A 94 17.92 -17.48 3.00
N ASP A 95 18.57 -16.31 2.97
CA ASP A 95 19.92 -16.13 3.51
C ASP A 95 19.95 -16.31 5.03
N ALA A 96 18.94 -15.78 5.74
CA ALA A 96 18.76 -16.00 7.16
C ALA A 96 18.60 -17.49 7.50
N ALA A 97 17.80 -18.22 6.72
CA ALA A 97 17.57 -19.66 6.90
C ALA A 97 18.82 -20.50 6.64
N LYS A 98 19.73 -20.03 5.77
CA LYS A 98 21.02 -20.67 5.48
C LYS A 98 22.10 -20.40 6.55
N GLY A 99 21.78 -19.64 7.60
CA GLY A 99 22.75 -19.27 8.64
C GLY A 99 23.78 -18.25 8.18
N VAL A 100 23.55 -17.57 7.05
CA VAL A 100 24.33 -16.38 6.67
C VAL A 100 23.90 -15.26 7.60
N ASN A 101 24.86 -14.60 8.25
CA ASN A 101 24.56 -13.47 9.14
C ASN A 101 24.04 -12.26 8.33
N VAL A 102 22.72 -12.23 8.11
CA VAL A 102 21.96 -11.17 7.43
C VAL A 102 21.89 -9.85 8.21
N ASN A 103 22.48 -9.77 9.42
CA ASN A 103 22.69 -8.50 10.13
C ASN A 103 24.01 -7.83 9.78
N SER A 104 24.79 -8.34 8.81
CA SER A 104 25.79 -7.48 8.19
C SER A 104 25.02 -6.41 7.41
N PRO A 105 25.13 -5.12 7.78
CA PRO A 105 24.42 -4.08 7.06
C PRO A 105 24.81 -4.21 5.60
N VAL A 106 23.83 -4.17 4.69
CA VAL A 106 24.11 -3.67 3.35
C VAL A 106 24.87 -2.37 3.58
N PRO A 107 26.04 -2.12 2.96
CA PRO A 107 26.69 -0.82 3.03
C PRO A 107 25.76 0.19 2.37
N VAL A 108 24.77 0.68 3.12
CA VAL A 108 24.12 1.93 2.81
C VAL A 108 25.17 2.93 3.23
N GLU A 109 25.85 3.54 2.26
CA GLU A 109 26.60 4.78 2.49
C GLU A 109 25.59 5.85 2.91
N VAL A 110 25.14 5.80 4.16
CA VAL A 110 24.34 6.87 4.74
C VAL A 110 25.34 7.95 5.15
N ASP A 111 25.59 8.91 4.24
CA ASP A 111 26.24 10.18 4.53
C ASP A 111 25.35 11.09 5.42
N THR A 112 24.66 10.49 6.39
CA THR A 112 23.85 11.22 7.34
C THR A 112 24.69 11.48 8.57
N LYS A 113 25.19 12.70 8.68
CA LYS A 113 25.74 13.24 9.93
C LYS A 113 24.64 13.23 10.99
N VAL A 114 24.75 12.31 11.95
CA VAL A 114 23.91 12.30 13.15
C VAL A 114 24.15 13.59 13.93
N LEU A 115 23.18 14.51 13.89
CA LEU A 115 23.21 15.71 14.72
C LEU A 115 22.91 15.32 16.16
N LYS A 116 23.90 15.45 17.04
CA LYS A 116 23.72 15.26 18.48
C LYS A 116 22.87 16.42 19.02
N PHE A 117 21.66 16.14 19.47
CA PHE A 117 20.85 17.11 20.20
C PHE A 117 21.44 17.30 21.60
N ASN A 118 22.04 18.47 21.86
CA ASN A 118 22.39 18.89 23.21
C ASN A 118 21.19 19.67 23.79
N PRO A 119 20.47 19.13 24.77
CA PRO A 119 19.41 19.90 25.43
C PRO A 119 20.01 21.14 26.09
N PRO A 120 19.33 22.31 26.04
CA PRO A 120 19.80 23.50 26.74
C PRO A 120 19.86 23.21 28.24
N GLY A 121 20.99 23.52 28.87
CA GLY A 121 21.18 23.38 30.31
C GLY A 121 20.13 24.19 31.09
N PRO A 122 19.86 23.84 32.36
CA PRO A 122 18.81 24.46 33.15
C PRO A 122 19.03 25.98 33.24
N SER A 123 18.00 26.73 32.85
CA SER A 123 17.94 28.20 32.93
C SER A 123 18.19 28.66 34.36
N LYS A 124 19.23 29.47 34.57
CA LYS A 124 19.52 30.13 35.85
C LYS A 124 18.62 31.35 36.03
N HIS A 125 17.32 31.15 36.20
CA HIS A 125 16.44 32.22 36.69
C HIS A 125 15.42 31.66 37.68
N ALA A 126 15.80 31.63 38.96
CA ALA A 126 14.89 31.73 40.10
C ALA A 126 15.69 32.21 41.32
N SER A 127 16.02 33.50 41.31
CA SER A 127 16.45 34.27 42.47
C SER A 127 15.72 35.59 42.40
N CYS A 128 14.48 35.61 42.89
CA CYS A 128 13.87 36.83 43.41
C CYS A 128 13.16 36.42 44.70
N GLY A 129 13.66 36.96 45.80
CA GLY A 129 12.93 37.04 47.06
C GLY A 129 11.94 38.19 47.05
#